data_AF-U3P7E6-F1
#
_entry.id   AF-U3P7E6-F1
#
_cell.length_a   1.000
_cell.length_b   1.000
_cell.length_c   1.000
_cell.angle_alpha   90.00
_cell.angle_beta   90.00
_cell.angle_gamma   90.00
#
_symmetry.space_group_name_H-M   'P 1'
#
loop_
_entity.id
_entity.type
_entity.pdbx_description
1 polymer ?
#
loop_
_entity_poly.entity_id
_entity_poly.type
_entity_poly.pdbx_seq_one_letter_code
_entity_poly.pdbx_strand_id
1 'polypeptide(L)' 'MAAKVRGIAAEKRVKQGDLAVALNVSRMAIVRRFNGSVPFTDRELIALSERLDVPVGAFFGEVAA' A
#
# COMPACT_ATOMS: atom_id res chain seq x y z
N MET A 1 -7.81 6.27 -1.92
CA MET A 1 -6.48 5.63 -2.09
C MET A 1 -5.98 4.90 -0.84
N ALA A 2 -5.65 5.57 0.27
CA ALA A 2 -5.09 4.90 1.46
C ALA A 2 -5.95 3.73 2.00
N ALA A 3 -7.27 3.91 2.05
CA ALA A 3 -8.20 2.85 2.42
C ALA A 3 -8.18 1.66 1.44
N LYS A 4 -7.98 1.92 0.14
CA LYS A 4 -7.91 0.89 -0.91
C LYS A 4 -6.63 0.07 -0.80
N VAL A 5 -5.48 0.74 -0.63
CA VAL A 5 -4.18 0.08 -0.36
C VAL A 5 -4.28 -0.81 0.88
N ARG A 6 -4.88 -0.29 1.97
CA ARG A 6 -5.08 -1.05 3.21
C ARG A 6 -6.00 -2.26 3.00
N GLY A 7 -7.08 -2.10 2.25
CA GLY A 7 -8.03 -3.19 1.93
C GLY A 7 -7.36 -4.32 1.18
N ILE A 8 -6.64 -4.00 0.10
CA ILE A 8 -5.91 -4.99 -0.71
C ILE A 8 -4.84 -5.70 0.13
N ALA A 9 -4.09 -4.96 0.94
CA ALA A 9 -3.10 -5.57 1.84
C ALA A 9 -3.74 -6.55 2.83
N ALA A 10 -4.94 -6.24 3.34
CA ALA A 10 -5.68 -7.12 4.23
C ALA A 10 -6.21 -8.38 3.51
N GLU A 11 -6.78 -8.22 2.31
CA GLU A 11 -7.25 -9.32 1.45
C GLU A 11 -6.12 -10.31 1.14
N LYS A 12 -4.93 -9.79 0.83
CA LYS A 12 -3.73 -10.58 0.55
C LYS A 12 -2.97 -11.03 1.79
N ARG A 13 -3.49 -10.74 2.99
CA ARG A 13 -2.90 -11.10 4.30
C ARG A 13 -1.45 -10.60 4.47
N VAL A 14 -1.10 -9.48 3.86
CA VAL A 14 0.23 -8.86 3.96
C VAL A 14 0.25 -7.93 5.18
N LYS A 15 1.23 -8.12 6.07
CA LYS A 15 1.31 -7.34 7.31
C LYS A 15 1.93 -5.97 7.03
N GLN A 16 1.60 -4.98 7.86
CA GLN A 16 2.21 -3.65 7.78
C GLN A 16 3.74 -3.69 7.88
N GLY A 17 4.30 -4.67 8.59
CA GLY A 17 5.75 -4.87 8.67
C GLY A 17 6.35 -5.24 7.32
N ASP A 18 5.68 -6.09 6.54
CA ASP A 18 6.13 -6.48 5.20
C ASP A 18 6.10 -5.30 4.23
N LEU A 19 5.08 -4.43 4.35
CA LEU A 19 4.98 -3.20 3.57
C LEU A 19 6.05 -2.18 3.96
N ALA A 20 6.35 -2.09 5.26
CA ALA A 20 7.41 -1.23 5.78
C ALA A 20 8.78 -1.66 5.23
N VAL A 21 9.05 -2.97 5.19
CA VAL A 21 10.27 -3.53 4.56
C VAL A 21 10.29 -3.23 3.07
N ALA A 22 9.19 -3.45 2.34
CA ALA A 22 9.11 -3.20 0.90
C ALA A 22 9.37 -1.73 0.54
N LEU A 23 8.95 -0.79 1.39
CA LEU A 23 9.13 0.64 1.17
C LEU A 23 10.39 1.20 1.85
N ASN A 24 11.17 0.37 2.56
CA ASN A 24 12.30 0.79 3.38
C ASN A 24 11.96 1.96 4.33
N VAL A 25 10.84 1.83 5.05
CA VAL A 25 10.36 2.83 6.03
C VAL A 25 10.03 2.16 7.36
N SER A 26 9.79 2.97 8.40
CA SER A 26 9.29 2.43 9.66
C SER A 26 7.83 1.99 9.56
N ARG A 27 7.43 1.02 10.39
CA ARG A 27 6.02 0.60 10.51
C ARG A 27 5.09 1.78 10.87
N MET A 28 5.58 2.73 11.68
CA MET A 28 4.84 3.94 12.01
C MET A 28 4.56 4.81 10.77
N ALA A 29 5.50 4.85 9.82
CA ALA A 29 5.31 5.57 8.57
C ALA A 29 4.21 4.94 7.70
N ILE A 30 4.05 3.60 7.73
CA ILE A 30 2.92 2.91 7.09
C ILE A 30 1.59 3.29 7.74
N VAL A 31 1.54 3.31 9.08
CA VAL A 31 0.33 3.71 9.83
C VAL A 31 -0.10 5.13 9.45
N ARG A 32 0.85 6.08 9.37
CA ARG A 32 0.59 7.47 8.95
C ARG A 32 0.09 7.57 7.51
N ARG A 33 0.43 6.63 6.63
CA ARG A 33 -0.13 6.56 5.28
C ARG A 33 -1.53 5.97 5.26
N PHE A 34 -1.74 4.91 6.02
CA PHE A 34 -3.04 4.24 6.14
C PHE A 34 -4.13 5.08 6.80
N ASN A 35 -3.76 6.01 7.68
CA ASN A 35 -4.69 6.95 8.30
C ASN A 35 -4.79 8.30 7.54
N GLY A 36 -4.04 8.46 6.44
CA GLY A 36 -4.08 9.64 5.58
C GLY A 36 -3.31 10.87 6.09
N SER A 37 -2.58 10.77 7.22
CA SER A 37 -1.72 11.87 7.68
C SER A 37 -0.55 12.16 6.73
N VAL A 38 -0.09 11.14 6.00
CA VAL A 38 0.95 11.25 4.97
C VAL A 38 0.41 10.59 3.70
N PRO A 39 0.39 11.25 2.53
CA PRO A 39 -0.02 10.60 1.29
C PRO A 39 0.99 9.54 0.85
N PHE A 40 0.54 8.52 0.12
CA PHE A 40 1.44 7.65 -0.63
C PHE A 40 2.01 8.42 -1.82
N THR A 41 3.30 8.22 -2.08
CA THR A 41 3.92 8.72 -3.33
C THR A 41 3.66 7.75 -4.48
N ASP A 42 3.83 8.23 -5.70
CA ASP A 42 3.82 7.42 -6.93
C ASP A 42 4.79 6.22 -6.84
N ARG A 43 6.03 6.46 -6.40
CA ARG A 43 7.05 5.42 -6.23
C ARG A 43 6.64 4.36 -5.20
N GLU A 44 6.02 4.78 -4.10
CA GLU A 44 5.53 3.85 -3.09
C GLU A 44 4.39 3.00 -3.62
N LEU A 45 3.46 3.58 -4.38
CA LEU A 45 2.36 2.84 -4.98
C LEU A 45 2.87 1.80 -5.99
N ILE A 46 3.88 2.13 -6.80
CA ILE A 46 4.50 1.17 -7.72
C ILE A 46 5.13 0.01 -6.93
N ALA A 47 5.96 0.30 -5.93
CA ALA A 47 6.59 -0.74 -5.11
C ALA A 47 5.57 -1.60 -4.35
N LEU A 48 4.48 -1.01 -3.86
CA LEU A 48 3.38 -1.75 -3.24
C LEU A 48 2.61 -2.60 -4.25
N SER A 49 2.47 -2.15 -5.49
CA SER A 49 1.79 -2.91 -6.56
C SER A 49 2.56 -4.20 -6.86
N GLU A 50 3.89 -4.13 -6.92
CA GLU A 50 4.77 -5.30 -7.09
C GLU A 50 4.71 -6.21 -5.86
N ARG A 51 4.79 -5.62 -4.65
CA ARG A 51 4.78 -6.39 -3.40
C ARG A 51 3.45 -7.11 -3.16
N LEU A 52 2.34 -6.50 -3.53
CA LEU A 52 0.99 -7.02 -3.40
C LEU A 52 0.56 -7.82 -4.63
N ASP A 53 1.37 -7.91 -5.68
CA ASP A 53 1.03 -8.60 -6.91
C ASP A 53 -0.33 -8.14 -7.46
N VAL A 54 -0.50 -6.82 -7.62
CA VAL A 54 -1.69 -6.18 -8.20
C VAL A 54 -1.28 -5.08 -9.16
N PRO A 55 -2.08 -4.78 -10.19
CA PRO A 55 -1.84 -3.59 -11.00
C PRO A 55 -1.98 -2.31 -10.17
N VAL A 56 -1.15 -1.29 -10.43
CA VAL A 56 -1.20 -0.01 -9.69
C VAL A 56 -2.58 0.67 -9.77
N GLY A 57 -3.29 0.53 -10.90
CA GLY A 57 -4.66 1.03 -11.08
C GLY A 57 -5.69 0.46 -10.09
N ALA A 58 -5.40 -0.69 -9.46
CA ALA A 58 -6.25 -1.27 -8.44
C ALA A 58 -6.37 -0.37 -7.19
N PHE A 59 -5.34 0.41 -6.87
CA PHE A 59 -5.38 1.38 -5.77
C PHE A 59 -6.28 2.59 -6.03
N PHE A 60 -6.58 2.84 -7.30
CA PHE A 60 -7.46 3.91 -7.79
C PHE A 60 -8.87 3.42 -8.13
N GLY A 61 -9.09 2.09 -8.15
CA GLY A 61 -10.37 1.50 -8.54
C GLY A 61 -10.59 1.46 -10.06
N GLU A 62 -9.54 1.64 -10.84
CA GLU A 62 -9.57 1.60 -12.31
C GLU A 62 -9.62 0.15 -12.84
N VAL A 63 -9.09 -0.79 -12.06
CA VAL A 63 -9.05 -2.22 -12.37
C VAL A 63 -9.26 -3.08 -11.12
N ALA A 64 -9.52 -4.38 -11.31
CA ALA A 64 -9.62 -5.35 -10.24
C ALA A 64 -8.24 -5.62 -9.59
N ALA A 65 -8.26 -5.92 -8.29
CA ALA A 65 -7.10 -6.22 -7.45
C ALA A 65 -6.89 -7.73 -7.28
#